data_AF-A0A2D8BR72-F1
#
_entry.id   AF-A0A2D8BR72-F1
#
_cell.length_a   1.000
_cell.length_b   1.000
_cell.length_c   1.000
_cell.angle_alpha   90.00
_cell.angle_beta   90.00
_cell.angle_gamma   90.00
#
_symmetry.space_group_name_H-M   'P 1'
#
loop_
_entity.id
_entity.type
_entity.pdbx_description
1 polymer ?
#
loop_
_entity_poly.entity_id
_entity_poly.type
_entity_poly.pdbx_seq_one_letter_code
_entity_poly.pdbx_strand_id
1 'polypeptide(L)'
;MENFFNDVLDFARTGFAEVNAVQGLVVAIIAVLFMSKWGQWLAITAGAVAAHVALDIMAPVFAESGPFRLPPVLEGHYWRYIGLLLAGYFIVVGVLFLLKKLIIRG
;
A
#
# COMPACT_ATOMS: atom_id res chain seq x y z
N MET A 1 0.60 21.80 -18.88
CA MET A 1 0.63 20.33 -18.92
C MET A 1 1.85 19.77 -18.20
N GLU A 2 3.02 20.40 -18.29
CA GLU A 2 4.23 20.01 -17.56
C GLU A 2 4.02 19.88 -16.04
N ASN A 3 3.31 20.83 -15.43
CA ASN A 3 3.02 20.80 -13.99
C ASN A 3 2.19 19.58 -13.55
N PHE A 4 1.17 19.17 -14.32
CA PHE A 4 0.33 18.03 -13.97
C PHE A 4 1.10 16.71 -13.94
N PHE A 5 2.01 16.51 -14.91
CA PHE A 5 2.83 15.31 -14.94
C PHE A 5 3.77 15.24 -13.73
N ASN A 6 4.38 16.38 -13.36
CA ASN A 6 5.23 16.47 -12.18
C ASN A 6 4.43 16.20 -10.90
N ASP A 7 3.21 16.74 -10.78
CA ASP A 7 2.33 16.49 -9.63
C ASP A 7 1.97 15.01 -9.49
N VAL A 8 1.63 14.33 -10.59
CA VAL A 8 1.33 12.89 -10.60
C VAL A 8 2.56 12.06 -10.26
N LEU A 9 3.71 12.43 -10.81
CA LEU A 9 4.98 11.74 -10.55
C LEU A 9 5.38 11.88 -9.08
N ASP A 10 5.24 13.07 -8.49
CA ASP A 10 5.51 13.31 -7.09
C ASP A 10 4.54 12.53 -6.20
N PHE A 11 3.25 12.50 -6.54
CA PHE A 11 2.27 11.68 -5.82
C PHE A 11 2.65 10.19 -5.82
N ALA A 12 3.05 9.66 -6.99
CA ALA A 12 3.49 8.27 -7.12
C ALA A 12 4.78 7.99 -6.32
N ARG A 13 5.74 8.93 -6.34
CA ARG A 13 6.99 8.83 -5.56
C ARG A 13 6.72 8.81 -4.06
N THR A 14 5.86 9.72 -3.58
CA THR A 14 5.46 9.76 -2.17
C THR A 14 4.73 8.47 -1.80
N GLY A 15 3.76 8.01 -2.60
CA GLY A 15 3.07 6.75 -2.34
C GLY A 15 4.00 5.54 -2.27
N PHE A 16 4.98 5.45 -3.18
CA PHE A 16 6.00 4.41 -3.12
C PHE A 16 6.84 4.49 -1.84
N ALA A 17 7.24 5.69 -1.42
CA ALA A 17 8.04 5.87 -0.20
C ALA A 17 7.31 5.38 1.06
N GLU A 18 6.00 5.65 1.17
CA GLU A 18 5.16 5.14 2.27
C GLU A 18 5.14 3.60 2.34
N VAL A 19 5.10 2.93 1.18
CA VAL A 19 5.06 1.45 1.11
C VAL A 19 6.47 0.83 1.20
N ASN A 20 7.52 1.55 0.83
CA ASN A 20 8.89 1.05 0.81
C ASN A 20 9.54 0.93 2.21
N ALA A 21 8.79 1.17 3.28
CA ALA A 21 9.18 0.78 4.63
C ALA A 21 9.03 -0.74 4.83
N VAL A 22 9.69 -1.29 5.87
CA VAL A 22 9.67 -2.74 6.18
C VAL A 22 8.24 -3.27 6.31
N GLN A 23 7.37 -2.58 7.04
CA GLN A 23 5.94 -2.94 7.19
C GLN A 23 5.24 -3.03 5.83
N GLY A 24 5.41 -1.99 5.00
CA GLY A 24 4.72 -1.90 3.71
C GLY A 24 5.14 -3.02 2.74
N LEU A 25 6.44 -3.32 2.69
CA LEU A 25 6.98 -4.42 1.88
C LEU A 25 6.51 -5.80 2.36
N VAL A 26 6.46 -6.04 3.67
CA VAL A 26 5.95 -7.30 4.23
C VAL A 26 4.49 -7.51 3.84
N VAL A 27 3.65 -6.49 3.99
CA VAL A 27 2.25 -6.53 3.57
C VAL A 27 2.15 -6.78 2.06
N ALA A 28 2.96 -6.10 1.24
CA ALA A 28 2.94 -6.27 -0.21
C ALA A 28 3.32 -7.71 -0.64
N ILE A 29 4.34 -8.30 -0.03
CA ILE A 29 4.75 -9.68 -0.28
C ILE A 29 3.61 -10.64 0.05
N ILE A 30 3.02 -10.52 1.24
CA ILE A 30 1.88 -11.35 1.65
C ILE A 30 0.71 -11.19 0.67
N ALA A 31 0.36 -9.96 0.31
CA ALA A 31 -0.71 -9.68 -0.65
C ALA A 31 -0.46 -10.36 -2.01
N VAL A 32 0.77 -10.31 -2.52
CA VAL A 32 1.17 -10.94 -3.79
C VAL A 32 1.14 -12.47 -3.72
N LEU A 33 1.36 -13.07 -2.54
CA LEU A 33 1.20 -14.52 -2.37
C LEU A 33 -0.25 -14.95 -2.60
N PHE A 34 -1.23 -14.17 -2.13
CA PHE A 34 -2.67 -14.40 -2.37
C PHE A 34 -3.12 -14.11 -3.80
N MET A 35 -2.34 -13.35 -4.57
CA MET A 35 -2.67 -13.02 -5.95
C MET A 35 -2.30 -14.17 -6.90
N SER A 36 -3.27 -14.68 -7.65
CA SER A 36 -3.08 -15.76 -8.64
C SER A 36 -3.13 -15.26 -10.09
N LYS A 37 -3.90 -14.20 -10.36
CA LYS A 37 -4.11 -13.65 -11.71
C LYS A 37 -4.19 -12.12 -11.70
N TRP A 38 -3.80 -11.49 -12.81
CA TRP A 38 -3.82 -10.04 -12.97
C TRP A 38 -5.19 -9.39 -12.73
N GLY A 39 -6.29 -10.11 -13.01
CA GLY A 39 -7.64 -9.60 -12.74
C GLY A 39 -7.96 -9.36 -11.25
N GLN A 40 -7.12 -9.84 -10.32
CA GLN A 40 -7.26 -9.59 -8.89
C GLN A 40 -6.48 -8.35 -8.41
N TRP A 41 -5.68 -7.71 -9.28
CA TRP A 41 -4.70 -6.71 -8.86
C TRP A 41 -5.32 -5.57 -8.06
N LEU A 42 -6.39 -4.96 -8.56
CA LEU A 42 -7.08 -3.87 -7.87
C LEU A 42 -7.62 -4.28 -6.50
N ALA A 43 -8.25 -5.45 -6.41
CA ALA A 43 -8.81 -5.95 -5.16
C ALA A 43 -7.72 -6.28 -4.13
N ILE A 44 -6.62 -6.89 -4.58
CA ILE A 44 -5.46 -7.22 -3.72
C ILE A 44 -4.76 -5.95 -3.25
N THR A 45 -4.59 -4.96 -4.11
CA THR A 45 -4.03 -3.66 -3.74
C THR A 45 -4.92 -2.96 -2.71
N ALA A 46 -6.25 -2.94 -2.89
CA ALA A 46 -7.16 -2.37 -1.90
C ALA A 46 -7.10 -3.13 -0.56
N GLY A 47 -7.00 -4.46 -0.60
CA GLY A 47 -6.81 -5.28 0.59
C GLY A 47 -5.48 -5.01 1.31
N ALA A 48 -4.40 -4.77 0.56
CA ALA A 48 -3.10 -4.41 1.12
C ALA A 48 -3.15 -3.05 1.83
N VAL A 49 -3.82 -2.04 1.25
CA VAL A 49 -4.06 -0.75 1.90
C VAL A 49 -4.84 -0.94 3.20
N ALA A 50 -5.92 -1.72 3.17
CA ALA A 50 -6.72 -1.99 4.36
C ALA A 50 -5.90 -2.69 5.46
N ALA A 51 -5.07 -3.66 5.09
CA ALA A 51 -4.17 -4.34 6.03
C ALA A 51 -3.11 -3.39 6.61
N HIS A 52 -2.51 -2.53 5.79
CA HIS A 52 -1.55 -1.51 6.25
C HIS A 52 -2.18 -0.58 7.29
N VAL A 53 -3.33 0.00 6.97
CA VAL A 53 -4.04 0.91 7.87
C VAL A 53 -4.45 0.21 9.17
N ALA A 54 -4.89 -1.05 9.08
CA ALA A 54 -5.20 -1.86 10.27
C ALA A 54 -3.96 -2.05 11.15
N LEU A 55 -2.78 -2.27 10.57
CA LEU A 55 -1.53 -2.38 11.32
C LEU A 55 -1.15 -1.06 11.99
N ASP A 56 -1.29 0.08 11.31
CA ASP A 56 -1.01 1.39 11.93
C ASP A 56 -1.90 1.69 13.13
N ILE A 57 -3.17 1.35 12.99
CA ILE A 57 -4.16 1.50 14.06
C ILE A 57 -3.83 0.58 15.25
N MET A 58 -3.32 -0.62 14.98
CA MET A 58 -2.94 -1.61 16.00
C MET A 58 -1.54 -1.38 16.58
N ALA A 59 -0.66 -0.63 15.90
CA ALA A 59 0.71 -0.37 16.30
C ALA A 59 0.86 0.10 17.77
N PRO A 60 0.08 1.07 18.28
CA PRO A 60 0.20 1.48 19.69
C PRO A 60 -0.18 0.38 20.67
N VAL A 61 -1.09 -0.51 20.29
CA VAL A 61 -1.52 -1.67 21.10
C VAL A 61 -0.38 -2.68 21.20
N PHE A 62 0.28 -3.00 20.08
CA PHE A 62 1.42 -3.93 20.06
C PHE A 62 2.67 -3.36 20.75
N ALA A 63 2.85 -2.05 20.72
CA ALA A 63 3.98 -1.37 21.35
C ALA A 63 3.74 -1.03 22.84
N GLU A 64 2.60 -1.43 23.41
CA GLU A 64 2.17 -1.06 24.78
C GLU A 64 2.22 0.46 25.05
N SER A 65 2.17 1.27 23.98
CA SER A 65 2.38 2.72 24.04
C SER A 65 1.07 3.51 24.08
N GLY A 66 -0.07 2.84 23.91
CA GLY A 66 -1.39 3.44 24.07
C GLY A 66 -2.54 2.55 23.60
N PRO A 67 -3.79 2.99 23.82
CA PRO A 67 -4.96 2.28 23.34
C PRO A 67 -5.12 2.39 21.82
N PHE A 68 -5.93 1.48 21.26
CA PHE A 68 -6.48 1.58 19.91
C PHE A 68 -7.04 2.98 19.63
N ARG A 69 -6.69 3.55 18.47
CA ARG A 69 -7.22 4.84 18.01
C ARG A 69 -7.96 4.66 16.71
N LEU A 70 -9.19 5.18 16.66
CA LEU A 70 -9.97 5.19 15.43
C LEU A 70 -9.29 6.09 14.38
N PRO A 71 -9.29 5.70 13.10
CA PRO A 71 -8.76 6.54 12.04
C PRO A 71 -9.64 7.81 11.88
N PRO A 72 -9.03 8.97 11.61
CA PRO A 72 -9.76 10.23 11.45
C PRO A 72 -10.41 10.33 10.06
N VAL A 73 -11.40 9.47 9.80
CA VAL A 73 -12.06 9.32 8.49
C VAL A 73 -12.77 10.59 7.98
N LEU A 74 -13.01 11.56 8.85
CA LEU A 74 -13.62 12.85 8.50
C LEU A 74 -12.59 13.88 8.03
N GLU A 75 -11.30 13.59 8.16
CA GLU A 75 -10.23 14.54 7.88
C GLU A 75 -9.66 14.30 6.47
N GLY A 76 -9.52 15.39 5.68
CA GLY A 76 -9.06 15.27 4.28
C GLY A 76 -7.67 14.67 4.12
N HIS A 77 -6.78 14.87 5.10
CA HIS A 77 -5.44 14.31 5.05
C HIS A 77 -5.42 12.78 5.21
N TYR A 78 -6.40 12.19 5.91
CA TYR A 78 -6.55 10.75 6.01
C TYR A 78 -6.79 10.14 4.62
N TRP A 79 -7.70 10.72 3.85
CA TRP A 79 -7.98 10.24 2.49
C TRP A 79 -6.82 10.46 1.53
N ARG A 80 -6.05 11.55 1.71
CA ARG A 80 -4.79 11.75 0.97
C ARG A 80 -3.79 10.64 1.29
N TYR A 81 -3.63 10.28 2.56
CA TYR A 81 -2.77 9.18 2.98
C TYR A 81 -3.22 7.83 2.38
N ILE A 82 -4.52 7.51 2.44
CA ILE A 82 -5.08 6.33 1.78
C ILE A 82 -4.79 6.33 0.27
N GLY A 83 -4.94 7.47 -0.40
CA GLY A 83 -4.61 7.61 -1.82
C GLY A 83 -3.14 7.36 -2.12
N LEU A 84 -2.23 7.86 -1.27
CA LEU A 84 -0.79 7.62 -1.39
C LEU A 84 -0.46 6.13 -1.21
N LEU A 85 -1.00 5.49 -0.17
CA LEU A 85 -0.85 4.04 0.04
C LEU A 85 -1.38 3.26 -1.16
N LEU A 86 -2.55 3.63 -1.69
CA LEU A 86 -3.15 2.97 -2.84
C LEU A 86 -2.23 3.04 -4.06
N ALA A 87 -1.69 4.22 -4.38
CA ALA A 87 -0.74 4.38 -5.47
C ALA A 87 0.54 3.59 -5.25
N GLY A 88 1.11 3.64 -4.04
CA GLY A 88 2.30 2.89 -3.68
C GLY A 88 2.10 1.37 -3.82
N TYR A 89 1.05 0.85 -3.20
CA TYR A 89 0.75 -0.58 -3.24
C TYR A 89 0.36 -1.05 -4.64
N PHE A 90 -0.30 -0.21 -5.44
CA PHE A 90 -0.61 -0.56 -6.83
C PHE A 90 0.67 -0.89 -7.58
N ILE A 91 1.66 0.01 -7.51
CA ILE A 91 2.97 -0.17 -8.16
C ILE A 91 3.70 -1.39 -7.57
N VAL A 92 3.89 -1.45 -6.25
CA VAL A 92 4.70 -2.48 -5.59
C VAL A 92 4.12 -3.87 -5.79
N VAL A 93 2.80 -4.06 -5.59
CA VAL A 93 2.13 -5.35 -5.82
C VAL A 93 2.24 -5.76 -7.28
N GLY A 94 2.10 -4.82 -8.22
CA GLY A 94 2.23 -5.08 -9.64
C GLY A 94 3.62 -5.60 -10.01
N VAL A 95 4.67 -4.91 -9.53
CA VAL A 95 6.07 -5.31 -9.75
C VAL A 95 6.36 -6.68 -9.13
N LEU A 96 5.99 -6.89 -7.87
CA LEU A 96 6.23 -8.15 -7.17
C LEU A 96 5.46 -9.31 -7.80
N PHE A 97 4.22 -9.11 -8.26
CA PHE A 97 3.45 -10.15 -8.93
C PHE A 97 4.03 -10.49 -10.31
N LEU A 98 4.54 -9.51 -11.05
CA LEU A 98 5.27 -9.75 -12.28
C LEU A 98 6.51 -10.62 -12.02
N LEU A 99 7.32 -10.26 -11.01
CA LEU A 99 8.50 -11.03 -10.61
C LEU A 99 8.13 -12.46 -10.19
N LYS A 100 7.10 -12.64 -9.34
CA LYS A 100 6.56 -13.94 -8.95
C LYS A 100 6.22 -14.79 -10.17
N LYS A 101 5.54 -14.20 -11.16
CA LYS A 101 5.13 -14.91 -12.38
C LYS A 101 6.31 -15.31 -13.26
N LEU A 102 7.36 -14.49 -13.33
CA LEU A 102 8.58 -14.80 -14.08
C LEU A 102 9.39 -15.91 -13.42
N ILE A 103 9.51 -15.90 -12.08
CA ILE A 103 10.26 -16.91 -11.32
C ILE A 103 9.54 -18.27 -11.36
N ILE A 104 8.21 -18.31 -11.19
CA ILE A 104 7.44 -19.56 -11.10
C ILE A 104 7.18 -20.19 -12.49
N ARG A 105 7.23 -19.40 -13.57
CA ARG A 105 7.08 -19.91 -14.95
C ARG A 105 8.42 -20.18 -15.65
N GLY A 106 9.54 -19.85 -15.00
CA GLY A 106 10.88 -20.24 -15.43
C GLY A 106 11.21 -21.68 -15.04
#